data_AF-Q2TY37-F1
#
_entry.id   AF-Q2TY37-F1
#
_cell.length_a   1.000
_cell.length_b   1.000
_cell.length_c   1.000
_cell.angle_alpha   90.00
_cell.angle_beta   90.00
_cell.angle_gamma   90.00
#
_symmetry.space_group_name_H-M   'P 1'
#
loop_
_entity.id
_entity.type
_entity.pdbx_description
1 polymer ?
#
loop_
_entity_poly.entity_id
_entity_poly.type
_entity_poly.pdbx_seq_one_letter_code
_entity_poly.pdbx_strand_id
1 'polypeptide(L)'
;MKQSTVKINDHILVNRANERQTPKHTTEKEGGNGPGSQAATKNWNVTRIRTNVFTNGEWPIIYPQKRENFSIGPEQSISTVVGLAWSPPGLAKYRRCVLAVLTSGLLLSFYDISPQGKWTRVAIVNDCLNSYFKSLIDDEELRLRKSNIRSFTWCPPLKVPIPEQDATSYAVPPPESRWGMYLLSVTNDDNDVILLQARRSTDPTSASLYSFEVLSLTSLYEHTENQNVQPGSIFSSALRNRARASFMSPGPWIYQPTKENKGVCSAIGNVAITLGVKLKMVRHVVTLILDNDQTDSAVKYKARCVSEENTSYGGLLNNYHLTGALHWIHTVSLH
;
A
#
# COMPACT_ATOMS: atom_id res chain seq x y z
N MET A 1 63.18 -3.83 -36.76
CA MET A 1 61.81 -3.62 -36.22
C MET A 1 61.31 -4.92 -35.62
N LYS A 2 61.41 -5.08 -34.30
CA LYS A 2 60.81 -6.20 -33.56
C LYS A 2 59.78 -5.58 -32.62
N GLN A 3 58.51 -5.89 -32.84
CA GLN A 3 57.43 -5.48 -31.95
C GLN A 3 57.53 -6.28 -30.65
N SER A 4 57.62 -5.53 -29.56
CA SER A 4 57.57 -5.97 -28.18
C SER A 4 56.16 -6.42 -27.81
N THR A 5 56.06 -7.63 -27.27
CA THR A 5 54.85 -8.16 -26.64
C THR A 5 54.84 -7.67 -25.18
N VAL A 6 53.82 -6.89 -24.80
CA VAL A 6 53.54 -6.57 -23.39
C VAL A 6 52.24 -7.27 -23.03
N LYS A 7 52.34 -8.31 -22.20
CA LYS A 7 51.19 -8.91 -21.49
C LYS A 7 50.88 -8.03 -20.29
N ILE A 8 49.61 -7.64 -20.14
CA ILE A 8 49.09 -7.01 -18.93
C ILE A 8 48.28 -8.07 -18.18
N ASN A 9 48.61 -8.23 -16.90
CA ASN A 9 48.01 -9.18 -15.96
C ASN A 9 46.64 -8.69 -15.49
N ASP A 10 45.59 -9.46 -15.74
CA ASP A 10 44.32 -9.36 -15.00
C ASP A 10 44.37 -10.30 -13.79
N HIS A 11 44.49 -9.72 -12.60
CA HIS A 11 44.24 -10.41 -11.34
C HIS A 11 42.75 -10.34 -11.01
N ILE A 12 42.00 -11.36 -11.42
CA ILE A 12 40.69 -11.67 -10.83
C ILE A 12 40.95 -12.64 -9.67
N LEU A 13 40.78 -12.15 -8.45
CA LEU A 13 40.81 -12.96 -7.23
C LEU A 13 39.55 -13.84 -7.18
N VAL A 14 39.72 -15.11 -7.54
CA VAL A 14 38.78 -16.19 -7.24
C VAL A 14 38.94 -16.57 -5.77
N ASN A 15 38.05 -16.08 -4.90
CA ASN A 15 37.93 -16.63 -3.56
C ASN A 15 37.17 -17.95 -3.61
N ARG A 16 37.95 -19.04 -3.51
CA ARG A 16 37.47 -20.39 -3.20
C ARG A 16 36.82 -20.42 -1.82
N ALA A 17 35.70 -21.13 -1.77
CA ALA A 17 35.14 -21.91 -0.67
C ALA A 17 35.46 -21.46 0.77
N ASN A 18 34.44 -20.92 1.44
CA ASN A 18 34.18 -21.23 2.84
C ASN A 18 32.68 -21.46 3.02
N GLU A 19 32.41 -22.49 3.81
CA GLU A 19 31.13 -23.15 4.06
C GLU A 19 30.01 -22.17 4.44
N ARG A 20 28.89 -22.19 3.71
CA ARG A 20 27.60 -21.75 4.24
C ARG A 20 26.84 -22.98 4.70
N GLN A 21 26.71 -23.10 6.02
CA GLN A 21 25.70 -23.91 6.67
C GLN A 21 24.33 -23.50 6.14
N THR A 22 23.72 -24.35 5.34
CA THR A 22 22.27 -24.36 5.12
C THR A 22 21.62 -25.09 6.30
N PRO A 23 20.46 -24.65 6.81
CA PRO A 23 19.75 -25.39 7.83
C PRO A 23 19.33 -26.75 7.26
N LYS A 24 19.68 -27.82 7.99
CA LYS A 24 19.35 -29.20 7.66
C LYS A 24 17.83 -29.34 7.52
N HIS A 25 17.35 -29.65 6.32
CA HIS A 25 16.01 -30.20 6.17
C HIS A 25 16.04 -31.69 6.52
N THR A 26 15.12 -32.07 7.38
CA THR A 26 14.81 -33.41 7.85
C THR A 26 14.63 -34.35 6.66
N THR A 27 15.44 -35.40 6.61
CA THR A 27 15.25 -36.54 5.72
C THR A 27 14.03 -37.33 6.21
N GLU A 28 12.89 -37.19 5.54
CA GLU A 28 11.87 -38.23 5.59
C GLU A 28 12.35 -39.37 4.69
N LYS A 29 12.71 -40.48 5.35
CA LYS A 29 13.03 -41.75 4.69
C LYS A 29 11.76 -42.29 4.02
N GLU A 30 11.88 -42.67 2.76
CA GLU A 30 10.95 -43.58 2.10
C GLU A 30 10.84 -44.90 2.88
N GLY A 31 9.61 -45.35 3.09
CA GLY A 31 9.31 -46.71 3.53
C GLY A 31 7.94 -46.85 4.19
N GLY A 32 6.96 -47.38 3.44
CA GLY A 32 5.75 -47.98 4.03
C GLY A 32 4.44 -47.67 3.30
N ASN A 33 3.92 -48.66 2.57
CA ASN A 33 2.63 -48.66 1.89
C ASN A 33 1.44 -48.40 2.83
N GLY A 34 0.54 -47.50 2.43
CA GLY A 34 -0.82 -47.36 2.97
C GLY A 34 -1.64 -46.32 2.19
N PRO A 35 -2.92 -46.55 1.86
CA PRO A 35 -3.71 -45.60 1.08
C PRO A 35 -4.26 -44.50 2.01
N GLY A 36 -3.44 -43.48 2.25
CA GLY A 36 -3.79 -42.31 3.04
C GLY A 36 -3.68 -41.05 2.19
N SER A 37 -4.82 -40.39 1.99
CA SER A 37 -4.98 -39.08 1.35
C SER A 37 -3.81 -38.12 1.58
N GLN A 38 -2.90 -38.02 0.60
CA GLN A 38 -1.95 -36.92 0.54
C GLN A 38 -2.73 -35.69 0.05
N ALA A 39 -3.19 -34.88 0.99
CA ALA A 39 -3.56 -33.51 0.71
C ALA A 39 -2.39 -32.85 0.00
N ALA A 40 -2.56 -32.54 -1.28
CA ALA A 40 -1.57 -31.86 -2.09
C ALA A 40 -1.31 -30.48 -1.48
N THR A 41 -0.32 -30.39 -0.59
CA THR A 41 0.29 -29.12 -0.22
C THR A 41 0.82 -28.55 -1.52
N LYS A 42 0.12 -27.53 -2.04
CA LYS A 42 0.52 -26.74 -3.21
C LYS A 42 1.81 -26.00 -2.86
N ASN A 43 2.91 -26.75 -2.85
CA ASN A 43 4.24 -26.20 -2.72
C ASN A 43 4.55 -25.43 -4.00
N TRP A 44 5.26 -24.32 -3.87
CA TRP A 44 5.76 -23.56 -4.99
C TRP A 44 6.52 -24.49 -5.94
N ASN A 45 6.20 -24.45 -7.24
CA ASN A 45 7.02 -25.12 -8.24
C ASN A 45 8.36 -24.38 -8.32
N VAL A 46 9.40 -24.93 -7.69
CA VAL A 46 10.75 -24.37 -7.71
C VAL A 46 11.56 -25.10 -8.77
N THR A 47 11.79 -24.44 -9.91
CA THR A 47 12.70 -24.93 -10.95
C THR A 47 14.07 -24.26 -10.78
N ARG A 48 15.12 -25.07 -10.57
CA ARG A 48 16.49 -24.56 -10.53
C ARG A 48 17.09 -24.63 -11.93
N ILE A 49 17.43 -23.46 -12.49
CA ILE A 49 18.08 -23.35 -13.80
C ILE A 49 19.49 -22.80 -13.57
N ARG A 50 20.48 -23.35 -14.28
CA ARG A 50 21.85 -22.80 -14.20
C ARG A 50 21.87 -21.44 -14.88
N THR A 51 22.48 -20.45 -14.24
CA THR A 51 22.50 -19.06 -14.72
C THR A 51 23.25 -18.88 -16.04
N ASN A 52 24.19 -19.77 -16.36
CA ASN A 52 24.95 -19.75 -17.61
C ASN A 52 24.18 -20.22 -18.84
N VAL A 53 22.90 -20.58 -18.70
CA VAL A 53 22.03 -21.02 -19.80
C VAL A 53 21.32 -19.84 -20.48
N PHE A 54 21.19 -18.71 -19.78
CA PHE A 54 20.53 -17.52 -20.31
C PHE A 54 21.51 -16.59 -21.02
N THR A 55 21.09 -16.07 -22.16
CA THR A 55 21.74 -14.93 -22.81
C THR A 55 21.30 -13.62 -22.14
N ASN A 56 22.07 -12.53 -22.28
CA ASN A 56 21.69 -11.22 -21.74
C ASN A 56 20.38 -10.68 -22.37
N GLY A 57 20.07 -11.09 -23.60
CA GLY A 57 18.78 -10.77 -24.23
C GLY A 57 17.58 -11.47 -23.58
N GLU A 58 17.77 -12.68 -23.05
CA GLU A 58 16.72 -13.44 -22.35
C GLU A 58 16.61 -13.05 -20.87
N TRP A 59 17.74 -12.73 -20.24
CA TRP A 59 17.81 -12.31 -18.84
C TRP A 59 18.72 -11.08 -18.69
N PRO A 60 18.15 -9.86 -18.83
CA PRO A 60 18.94 -8.65 -18.75
C PRO A 60 19.54 -8.48 -17.35
N ILE A 61 20.73 -7.88 -17.30
CA ILE A 61 21.36 -7.51 -16.03
C ILE A 61 20.56 -6.35 -15.42
N ILE A 62 19.95 -6.61 -14.27
CA ILE A 62 19.26 -5.60 -13.47
C ILE A 62 20.22 -5.16 -12.37
N TYR A 63 20.57 -3.88 -12.38
CA TYR A 63 21.38 -3.28 -11.31
C TYR A 63 20.49 -2.88 -10.14
N PRO A 64 20.99 -2.99 -8.89
CA PRO A 64 20.27 -2.49 -7.73
C PRO A 64 20.10 -0.97 -7.83
N GLN A 65 19.04 -0.45 -7.22
CA GLN A 65 18.83 1.00 -7.12
C GLN A 65 19.99 1.69 -6.40
N LYS A 66 20.16 3.00 -6.66
CA LYS A 66 21.14 3.81 -5.94
C LYS A 66 20.86 3.78 -4.45
N ARG A 67 21.91 3.98 -3.66
CA ARG A 67 21.87 3.95 -2.18
C ARG A 67 20.72 4.78 -1.58
N GLU A 68 20.37 5.90 -2.21
CA GLU A 68 19.33 6.84 -1.77
C GLU A 68 17.92 6.30 -1.94
N ASN A 69 17.70 5.46 -2.96
CA ASN A 69 16.39 4.89 -3.29
C ASN A 69 16.29 3.39 -2.95
N PHE A 70 17.42 2.74 -2.66
CA PHE A 70 17.50 1.32 -2.37
C PHE A 70 16.61 0.91 -1.21
N SER A 71 15.76 -0.09 -1.47
CA SER A 71 14.82 -0.64 -0.51
C SER A 71 14.88 -2.16 -0.49
N ILE A 72 15.11 -2.74 0.70
CA ILE A 72 15.28 -4.19 0.87
C ILE A 72 14.03 -4.96 0.44
N GLY A 73 12.84 -4.36 0.60
CA GLY A 73 11.57 -4.99 0.21
C GLY A 73 11.56 -5.32 -1.28
N PRO A 74 11.51 -4.32 -2.18
CA PRO A 74 11.51 -4.57 -3.63
C PRO A 74 12.73 -5.36 -4.13
N GLU A 75 13.91 -5.16 -3.53
CA GLU A 75 15.19 -5.68 -4.05
C GLU A 75 15.48 -7.14 -3.65
N GLN A 76 15.05 -7.58 -2.47
CA GLN A 76 15.45 -8.88 -1.90
C GLN A 76 14.27 -9.74 -1.42
N SER A 77 13.05 -9.22 -1.49
CA SER A 77 11.88 -9.92 -0.98
C SER A 77 11.48 -11.10 -1.85
N ILE A 78 11.14 -12.21 -1.18
CA ILE A 78 10.46 -13.37 -1.77
C ILE A 78 8.93 -13.17 -1.91
N SER A 79 8.44 -11.92 -1.76
CA SER A 79 7.03 -11.52 -1.88
C SER A 79 6.05 -12.27 -0.97
N THR A 80 6.48 -12.57 0.27
CA THR A 80 5.60 -13.10 1.32
C THR A 80 4.51 -12.10 1.69
N VAL A 81 3.34 -12.58 2.11
CA VAL A 81 2.23 -11.73 2.56
C VAL A 81 2.58 -11.10 3.91
N VAL A 82 2.51 -9.77 4.00
CA VAL A 82 2.79 -8.99 5.22
C VAL A 82 1.58 -8.22 5.73
N GLY A 83 0.56 -8.01 4.90
CA GLY A 83 -0.66 -7.32 5.29
C GLY A 83 -1.86 -7.84 4.52
N LEU A 84 -3.00 -7.96 5.20
CA LEU A 84 -4.27 -8.40 4.65
C LEU A 84 -5.39 -7.56 5.25
N ALA A 85 -6.29 -7.07 4.41
CA ALA A 85 -7.53 -6.49 4.90
C ALA A 85 -8.66 -6.64 3.88
N TRP A 86 -9.84 -6.98 4.38
CA TRP A 86 -11.07 -6.93 3.61
C TRP A 86 -11.48 -5.47 3.41
N SER A 87 -11.88 -5.13 2.19
CA SER A 87 -12.55 -3.86 1.95
C SER A 87 -13.86 -3.81 2.73
N PRO A 88 -14.40 -2.62 2.98
CA PRO A 88 -15.79 -2.50 3.36
C PRO A 88 -16.71 -3.17 2.33
N PRO A 89 -17.87 -3.68 2.75
CA PRO A 89 -18.80 -4.33 1.86
C PRO A 89 -19.33 -3.33 0.82
N GLY A 90 -19.55 -3.80 -0.40
CA GLY A 90 -20.14 -3.00 -1.47
C GLY A 90 -19.21 -2.69 -2.65
N LEU A 91 -17.89 -2.86 -2.47
CA LEU A 91 -16.86 -2.55 -3.47
C LEU A 91 -16.82 -3.58 -4.61
N ALA A 92 -16.92 -4.87 -4.28
CA ALA A 92 -16.86 -5.94 -5.27
C ALA A 92 -18.20 -6.13 -5.99
N LYS A 93 -18.22 -6.99 -7.03
CA LYS A 93 -19.45 -7.36 -7.73
C LYS A 93 -20.48 -7.93 -6.73
N TYR A 94 -21.75 -7.59 -6.94
CA TYR A 94 -22.85 -7.97 -6.02
C TYR A 94 -22.66 -7.45 -4.59
N ARG A 95 -21.98 -6.30 -4.44
CA ARG A 95 -21.78 -5.62 -3.15
C ARG A 95 -20.98 -6.44 -2.12
N ARG A 96 -20.11 -7.33 -2.59
CA ARG A 96 -19.20 -8.11 -1.75
C ARG A 96 -17.96 -7.28 -1.35
N CYS A 97 -17.10 -7.86 -0.52
CA CYS A 97 -15.80 -7.30 -0.18
C CYS A 97 -14.72 -7.75 -1.18
N VAL A 98 -13.69 -6.94 -1.33
CA VAL A 98 -12.44 -7.25 -2.04
C VAL A 98 -11.37 -7.56 -0.99
N LEU A 99 -10.47 -8.50 -1.29
CA LEU A 99 -9.31 -8.75 -0.43
C LEU A 99 -8.13 -7.91 -0.90
N ALA A 100 -7.64 -7.02 -0.04
CA ALA A 100 -6.39 -6.31 -0.27
C ALA A 100 -5.23 -7.08 0.38
N VAL A 101 -4.17 -7.32 -0.41
CA VAL A 101 -3.00 -8.11 -0.02
C VAL A 101 -1.74 -7.28 -0.25
N LEU A 102 -1.02 -7.01 0.82
CA LEU A 102 0.30 -6.39 0.78
C LEU A 102 1.38 -7.46 0.93
N THR A 103 2.38 -7.44 0.05
CA THR A 103 3.54 -8.33 0.14
C THR A 103 4.78 -7.62 0.67
N SER A 104 5.76 -8.37 1.14
CA SER A 104 7.07 -7.87 1.57
C SER A 104 7.86 -7.20 0.44
N GLY A 105 7.44 -7.41 -0.83
CA GLY A 105 7.92 -6.67 -1.99
C GLY A 105 7.33 -5.26 -2.15
N LEU A 106 6.58 -4.78 -1.15
CA LEU A 106 5.91 -3.47 -1.12
C LEU A 106 4.83 -3.30 -2.20
N LEU A 107 4.23 -4.41 -2.62
CA LEU A 107 3.19 -4.44 -3.65
C LEU A 107 1.83 -4.71 -3.00
N LEU A 108 0.89 -3.78 -3.19
CA LEU A 108 -0.50 -3.90 -2.75
C LEU A 108 -1.38 -4.33 -3.92
N SER A 109 -1.95 -5.52 -3.81
CA SER A 109 -2.82 -6.15 -4.81
C SER A 109 -4.23 -6.33 -4.29
N PHE A 110 -5.21 -6.18 -5.18
CA PHE A 110 -6.59 -6.54 -4.91
C PHE A 110 -6.90 -7.90 -5.51
N TYR A 111 -7.62 -8.72 -4.75
CA TYR A 111 -8.12 -10.02 -5.14
C TYR A 111 -9.64 -10.01 -5.04
N ASP A 112 -10.29 -10.54 -6.07
CA ASP A 112 -11.73 -10.72 -6.16
C ASP A 112 -12.04 -12.12 -6.71
N ILE A 113 -13.28 -12.56 -6.53
CA ILE A 113 -13.76 -13.86 -6.97
C ILE A 113 -14.09 -13.77 -8.46
N SER A 114 -13.37 -14.52 -9.27
CA SER A 114 -13.65 -14.65 -10.70
C SER A 114 -15.02 -15.31 -10.93
N PRO A 115 -15.63 -15.18 -12.13
CA PRO A 115 -16.87 -15.88 -12.46
C PRO A 115 -16.81 -17.41 -12.24
N GLN A 116 -15.61 -18.00 -12.29
CA GLN A 116 -15.36 -19.42 -12.04
C GLN A 116 -15.20 -19.76 -10.54
N GLY A 117 -15.46 -18.81 -9.64
CA GLY A 117 -15.36 -19.01 -8.19
C GLY A 117 -13.93 -19.02 -7.63
N LYS A 118 -12.92 -18.62 -8.42
CA LYS A 118 -11.52 -18.61 -7.98
C LYS A 118 -11.07 -17.20 -7.59
N TRP A 119 -10.30 -17.08 -6.52
CA TRP A 119 -9.65 -15.82 -6.18
C TRP A 119 -8.55 -15.52 -7.19
N THR A 120 -8.67 -14.39 -7.85
CA THR A 120 -7.70 -13.91 -8.83
C THR A 120 -7.28 -12.49 -8.48
N ARG A 121 -6.01 -12.15 -8.74
CA ARG A 121 -5.55 -10.78 -8.64
C ARG A 121 -6.22 -9.95 -9.74
N VAL A 122 -6.96 -8.92 -9.35
CA VAL A 122 -7.77 -8.10 -10.24
C VAL A 122 -7.23 -6.69 -10.43
N ALA A 123 -6.38 -6.20 -9.52
CA ALA A 123 -5.72 -4.91 -9.66
C ALA A 123 -4.46 -4.80 -8.79
N ILE A 124 -3.57 -3.88 -9.15
CA ILE A 124 -2.37 -3.52 -8.40
C ILE A 124 -2.44 -2.01 -8.13
N VAL A 125 -2.43 -1.63 -6.86
CA VAL A 125 -2.55 -0.21 -6.46
C VAL A 125 -1.29 0.57 -6.84
N ASN A 126 -0.12 -0.08 -6.77
CA ASN A 126 1.16 0.51 -7.15
C ASN A 126 1.18 1.03 -8.59
N ASP A 127 0.45 0.40 -9.52
CA ASP A 127 0.38 0.84 -10.92
C ASP A 127 -0.24 2.24 -11.02
N CYS A 128 -1.31 2.49 -10.25
CA CYS A 128 -1.93 3.81 -10.15
C CYS A 128 -0.96 4.84 -9.56
N LEU A 129 -0.26 4.49 -8.48
CA LEU A 129 0.73 5.40 -7.87
C LEU A 129 1.88 5.71 -8.84
N ASN A 130 2.39 4.70 -9.55
CA ASN A 130 3.43 4.89 -10.54
C ASN A 130 2.97 5.82 -11.67
N SER A 131 1.75 5.64 -12.19
CA SER A 131 1.15 6.56 -13.17
C SER A 131 0.99 7.98 -12.63
N TYR A 132 0.53 8.13 -11.38
CA TYR A 132 0.39 9.43 -10.72
C TYR A 132 1.75 10.14 -10.60
N PHE A 133 2.74 9.48 -10.01
CA PHE A 133 4.07 10.06 -9.81
C PHE A 133 4.85 10.25 -11.11
N LYS A 134 4.54 9.50 -12.18
CA LYS A 134 5.15 9.70 -13.50
C LYS A 134 4.87 11.08 -14.07
N SER A 135 3.72 11.67 -13.76
CA SER A 135 3.41 13.04 -14.16
C SER A 135 4.09 14.13 -13.32
N LEU A 136 4.70 13.75 -12.18
CA LEU A 136 5.25 14.68 -11.19
C LEU A 136 6.77 14.56 -11.04
N ILE A 137 7.34 13.41 -11.39
CA ILE A 137 8.71 13.02 -11.09
C ILE A 137 9.32 12.35 -12.31
N ASP A 138 10.36 12.97 -12.85
CA ASP A 138 11.14 12.43 -13.98
C ASP A 138 12.13 11.35 -13.56
N ASP A 139 12.61 11.38 -12.31
CA ASP A 139 13.51 10.35 -11.76
C ASP A 139 12.75 9.02 -11.54
N GLU A 140 13.06 8.06 -12.42
CA GLU A 140 12.53 6.70 -12.41
C GLU A 140 12.74 5.97 -11.07
N GLU A 141 13.91 6.12 -10.43
CA GLU A 141 14.22 5.41 -9.19
C GLU A 141 13.41 5.97 -8.01
N LEU A 142 13.33 7.31 -7.93
CA LEU A 142 12.51 7.99 -6.93
C LEU A 142 11.02 7.69 -7.14
N ARG A 143 10.56 7.63 -8.39
CA ARG A 143 9.20 7.23 -8.74
C ARG A 143 8.88 5.81 -8.29
N LEU A 144 9.80 4.86 -8.50
CA LEU A 144 9.62 3.50 -8.01
C LEU A 144 9.49 3.50 -6.49
N ARG A 145 10.37 4.24 -5.79
CA ARG A 145 10.30 4.36 -4.33
C ARG A 145 8.97 4.94 -3.84
N LYS A 146 8.45 5.99 -4.49
CA LYS A 146 7.17 6.61 -4.12
C LYS A 146 5.94 5.76 -4.47
N SER A 147 6.04 4.84 -5.43
CA SER A 147 4.95 3.92 -5.77
C SER A 147 4.94 2.64 -4.93
N ASN A 148 6.04 2.32 -4.22
CA ASN A 148 6.12 1.18 -3.30
C ASN A 148 5.36 1.45 -2.00
N ILE A 149 4.41 0.58 -1.68
CA ILE A 149 3.50 0.73 -0.52
C ILE A 149 4.05 -0.06 0.68
N ARG A 150 4.17 0.60 1.83
CA ARG A 150 4.66 0.00 3.08
C ARG A 150 3.59 -0.47 4.04
N SER A 151 2.50 0.27 4.09
CA SER A 151 1.36 -0.03 4.95
C SER A 151 0.11 0.54 4.29
N PHE A 152 -1.03 -0.04 4.62
CA PHE A 152 -2.32 0.40 4.12
C PHE A 152 -3.39 0.17 5.17
N THR A 153 -4.48 0.92 5.04
CA THR A 153 -5.70 0.67 5.81
C THR A 153 -6.93 1.19 5.09
N TRP A 154 -8.04 0.47 5.24
CA TRP A 154 -9.34 0.88 4.71
C TRP A 154 -10.00 1.87 5.65
N CYS A 155 -10.27 3.08 5.18
CA CYS A 155 -11.12 3.99 5.94
C CYS A 155 -12.56 3.44 5.98
N PRO A 156 -13.35 3.77 7.02
CA PRO A 156 -14.78 3.53 7.00
C PRO A 156 -15.40 4.08 5.70
N PRO A 157 -16.45 3.48 5.14
CA PRO A 157 -17.08 4.05 3.95
C PRO A 157 -17.64 5.44 4.23
N LEU A 158 -17.30 6.41 3.38
CA LEU A 158 -17.86 7.74 3.48
C LEU A 158 -19.25 7.75 2.83
N LYS A 159 -20.30 7.71 3.66
CA LYS A 159 -21.69 7.68 3.21
C LYS A 159 -22.23 9.08 2.96
N VAL A 160 -23.11 9.22 1.97
CA VAL A 160 -23.85 10.46 1.76
C VAL A 160 -25.03 10.51 2.75
N PRO A 161 -25.13 11.53 3.61
CA PRO A 161 -26.27 11.68 4.52
C PRO A 161 -27.59 11.73 3.76
N ILE A 162 -28.64 11.12 4.33
CA ILE A 162 -29.99 11.18 3.78
C ILE A 162 -30.69 12.38 4.44
N PRO A 163 -31.30 13.30 3.67
CA PRO A 163 -32.10 14.37 4.26
C PRO A 163 -33.22 13.78 5.13
N GLU A 164 -33.40 14.30 6.35
CA GLU A 164 -34.40 13.80 7.31
C GLU A 164 -35.83 13.79 6.75
N GLN A 165 -36.12 14.67 5.78
CA GLN A 165 -37.42 14.76 5.09
C GLN A 165 -37.73 13.55 4.18
N ASP A 166 -36.71 12.82 3.72
CA ASP A 166 -36.87 11.64 2.85
C ASP A 166 -36.87 10.31 3.64
N ALA A 167 -36.59 10.34 4.94
CA ALA A 167 -36.44 9.15 5.77
C ALA A 167 -37.77 8.42 6.07
N THR A 168 -38.92 9.06 5.82
CA THR A 168 -40.27 8.50 6.06
C THR A 168 -40.88 7.81 4.85
N SER A 169 -40.18 7.80 3.70
CA SER A 169 -40.63 7.10 2.49
C SER A 169 -40.13 5.66 2.50
N TYR A 170 -40.94 4.68 2.09
CA TYR A 170 -40.52 3.30 1.81
C TYR A 170 -39.48 3.18 0.67
N ALA A 171 -38.91 4.30 0.21
CA ALA A 171 -37.87 4.36 -0.79
C ALA A 171 -36.54 3.81 -0.26
N VAL A 172 -35.95 2.88 -1.01
CA VAL A 172 -34.61 2.37 -0.72
C VAL A 172 -33.61 3.51 -0.93
N PRO A 173 -32.77 3.86 0.08
CA PRO A 173 -31.81 4.93 -0.08
C PRO A 173 -30.82 4.64 -1.23
N PRO A 174 -30.30 5.69 -1.88
CA PRO A 174 -29.37 5.52 -2.99
C PRO A 174 -28.11 4.76 -2.56
N PRO A 175 -27.43 4.05 -3.49
CA PRO A 175 -26.26 3.25 -3.17
C PRO A 175 -25.16 4.01 -2.40
N GLU A 176 -24.99 5.29 -2.66
CA GLU A 176 -23.99 6.16 -2.04
C GLU A 176 -24.30 6.47 -0.56
N SER A 177 -25.58 6.50 -0.17
CA SER A 177 -25.98 6.59 1.24
C SER A 177 -25.87 5.25 1.96
N ARG A 178 -26.08 4.13 1.25
CA ARG A 178 -26.04 2.79 1.84
C ARG A 178 -24.62 2.26 2.03
N TRP A 179 -23.81 2.35 0.98
CA TRP A 179 -22.50 1.73 0.88
C TRP A 179 -21.35 2.73 0.93
N GLY A 180 -21.60 3.99 0.59
CA GLY A 180 -20.59 5.05 0.62
C GLY A 180 -19.49 4.90 -0.43
N MET A 181 -18.51 5.79 -0.31
CA MET A 181 -17.29 5.79 -1.10
C MET A 181 -16.19 5.01 -0.39
N TYR A 182 -15.44 4.21 -1.15
CA TYR A 182 -14.36 3.38 -0.61
C TYR A 182 -13.06 4.15 -0.67
N LEU A 183 -12.56 4.50 0.52
CA LEU A 183 -11.33 5.25 0.69
C LEU A 183 -10.27 4.34 1.31
N LEU A 184 -9.09 4.34 0.70
CA LEU A 184 -7.94 3.54 1.08
C LEU A 184 -6.80 4.51 1.42
N SER A 185 -6.31 4.47 2.65
CA SER A 185 -5.12 5.21 3.04
C SER A 185 -3.90 4.31 2.93
N VAL A 186 -2.85 4.77 2.26
CA VAL A 186 -1.58 4.04 2.11
C VAL A 186 -0.41 4.92 2.51
N THR A 187 0.66 4.30 3.00
CA THR A 187 1.96 4.96 3.16
C THR A 187 2.95 4.36 2.18
N ASN A 188 3.72 5.19 1.49
CA ASN A 188 4.77 4.71 0.59
C ASN A 188 6.14 4.54 1.29
N ASP A 189 7.15 4.12 0.54
CA ASP A 189 8.53 3.96 1.02
C ASP A 189 9.29 5.28 1.22
N ASP A 190 8.66 6.40 0.90
CA ASP A 190 9.14 7.75 1.16
C ASP A 190 8.36 8.45 2.28
N ASN A 191 7.56 7.70 3.05
CA ASN A 191 6.73 8.19 4.16
C ASN A 191 5.67 9.23 3.75
N ASP A 192 5.24 9.22 2.49
CA ASP A 192 4.05 9.93 2.06
C ASP A 192 2.80 9.13 2.45
N VAL A 193 1.83 9.83 3.03
CA VAL A 193 0.48 9.33 3.28
C VAL A 193 -0.40 9.74 2.13
N ILE A 194 -0.99 8.77 1.46
CA ILE A 194 -1.77 8.96 0.24
C ILE A 194 -3.17 8.42 0.51
N LEU A 195 -4.18 9.27 0.31
CA LEU A 195 -5.58 8.86 0.35
C LEU A 195 -6.04 8.57 -1.09
N LEU A 196 -6.43 7.33 -1.33
CA LEU A 196 -6.91 6.82 -2.61
C LEU A 196 -8.42 6.58 -2.54
N GLN A 197 -9.12 6.88 -3.61
CA GLN A 197 -10.48 6.38 -3.82
C GLN A 197 -10.42 5.12 -4.69
N ALA A 198 -10.93 4.01 -4.17
CA ALA A 198 -11.10 2.78 -4.92
C ALA A 198 -12.50 2.73 -5.55
N ARG A 199 -12.57 2.45 -6.85
CA ARG A 199 -13.83 2.25 -7.58
C ARG A 199 -13.77 0.94 -8.35
N ARG A 200 -14.92 0.30 -8.49
CA ARG A 200 -15.10 -0.83 -9.41
C ARG A 200 -15.66 -0.28 -10.71
N SER A 201 -15.05 -0.66 -11.82
CA SER A 201 -15.58 -0.33 -13.14
C SER A 201 -16.94 -1.02 -13.36
N THR A 202 -17.91 -0.27 -13.85
CA THR A 202 -19.21 -0.78 -14.30
C THR A 202 -19.20 -1.12 -15.78
N ASP A 203 -18.19 -0.67 -16.52
CA ASP A 203 -18.04 -0.89 -17.95
C ASP A 203 -17.45 -2.28 -18.21
N PRO A 204 -18.17 -3.18 -18.92
CA PRO A 204 -17.66 -4.51 -19.25
C PRO A 204 -16.47 -4.48 -20.22
N THR A 205 -16.23 -3.37 -20.92
CA THR A 205 -15.14 -3.21 -21.89
C THR A 205 -13.85 -2.66 -21.28
N SER A 206 -13.91 -2.19 -20.03
CA SER A 206 -12.74 -1.63 -19.35
C SER A 206 -11.65 -2.70 -19.16
N ALA A 207 -10.41 -2.34 -19.50
CA ALA A 207 -9.25 -3.23 -19.36
C ALA A 207 -8.95 -3.59 -17.90
N SER A 208 -9.35 -2.75 -16.94
CA SER A 208 -9.20 -2.99 -15.50
C SER A 208 -10.55 -2.97 -14.79
N LEU A 209 -10.81 -4.00 -13.99
CA LEU A 209 -12.03 -4.12 -13.18
C LEU A 209 -12.11 -3.09 -12.05
N TYR A 210 -10.97 -2.58 -11.61
CA TYR A 210 -10.87 -1.59 -10.55
C TYR A 210 -10.03 -0.40 -10.99
N SER A 211 -10.45 0.78 -10.58
CA SER A 211 -9.73 2.03 -10.77
C SER A 211 -9.45 2.71 -9.44
N PHE A 212 -8.37 3.47 -9.41
CA PHE A 212 -7.92 4.19 -8.23
C PHE A 212 -7.68 5.65 -8.62
N GLU A 213 -8.11 6.56 -7.75
CA GLU A 213 -7.88 7.99 -7.89
C GLU A 213 -7.16 8.50 -6.64
N VAL A 214 -6.03 9.19 -6.83
CA VAL A 214 -5.31 9.85 -5.72
C VAL A 214 -6.07 11.12 -5.33
N LEU A 215 -6.64 11.14 -4.12
CA LEU A 215 -7.39 12.29 -3.62
C LEU A 215 -6.50 13.29 -2.90
N SER A 216 -5.45 12.82 -2.21
CA SER A 216 -4.51 13.69 -1.50
C SER A 216 -3.20 12.96 -1.20
N LEU A 217 -2.16 13.75 -0.98
CA LEU A 217 -0.83 13.31 -0.59
C LEU A 217 -0.29 14.24 0.51
N THR A 218 0.24 13.66 1.58
CA THR A 218 0.87 14.40 2.69
C THR A 218 2.17 13.69 3.07
N SER A 219 3.31 14.36 2.89
CA SER A 219 4.61 13.84 3.32
C SER A 219 4.75 13.98 4.84
N LEU A 220 5.09 12.89 5.53
CA LEU A 220 5.36 12.93 6.97
C LEU A 220 6.83 13.24 7.22
N TYR A 221 7.08 14.32 7.95
CA TYR A 221 8.41 14.68 8.39
C TYR A 221 8.67 14.19 9.81
N GLU A 222 9.78 13.50 10.00
CA GLU A 222 10.26 13.15 11.33
C GLU A 222 11.05 14.35 11.90
N HIS A 223 10.41 15.15 12.75
CA HIS A 223 11.13 16.04 13.66
C HIS A 223 11.65 15.20 14.82
N THR A 224 12.80 14.55 14.66
CA THR A 224 13.43 13.81 15.76
C THR A 224 14.32 14.75 16.56
N GLU A 225 13.82 15.18 17.72
CA GLU A 225 14.64 15.78 18.78
C GLU A 225 15.23 14.73 19.77
N ASN A 226 14.99 13.42 19.63
CA ASN A 226 15.49 12.43 20.60
C ASN A 226 16.98 12.11 20.36
N GLN A 227 17.96 12.47 21.18
CA GLN A 227 18.26 12.40 22.63
C GLN A 227 19.23 11.28 23.09
N ASN A 228 19.58 10.29 22.25
CA ASN A 228 20.64 9.31 22.61
C ASN A 228 21.73 9.12 21.55
N VAL A 229 21.60 9.80 20.41
CA VAL A 229 22.61 9.78 19.35
C VAL A 229 23.08 11.21 19.16
N GLN A 230 24.40 11.41 19.09
CA GLN A 230 25.00 12.72 18.87
C GLN A 230 24.32 13.41 17.67
N PRO A 231 23.60 14.53 17.90
CA PRO A 231 22.95 15.29 16.83
C PRO A 231 23.98 15.63 15.75
N GLY A 232 23.68 15.31 14.49
CA GLY A 232 24.59 15.56 13.37
C GLY A 232 25.54 14.41 13.04
N SER A 233 25.59 13.34 13.84
CA SER A 233 26.36 12.13 13.47
C SER A 233 25.78 11.44 12.22
N ILE A 234 26.65 10.78 11.44
CA ILE A 234 26.25 9.98 10.27
C ILE A 234 25.24 8.90 10.65
N PHE A 235 25.38 8.29 11.84
CA PHE A 235 24.45 7.30 12.36
C PHE A 235 23.07 7.91 12.65
N SER A 236 23.00 9.10 13.27
CA SER A 236 21.73 9.80 13.49
C SER A 236 21.04 10.15 12.17
N SER A 237 21.78 10.60 11.17
CA SER A 237 21.24 10.90 9.84
C SER A 237 20.79 9.63 9.10
N ALA A 238 21.53 8.53 9.25
CA ALA A 238 21.16 7.25 8.68
C ALA A 238 19.88 6.68 9.33
N LEU A 239 19.74 6.77 10.65
CA LEU A 239 18.53 6.35 11.37
C LEU A 239 17.30 7.18 10.99
N ARG A 240 17.44 8.51 10.92
CA ARG A 240 16.37 9.43 10.47
C ARG A 240 15.88 9.07 9.07
N ASN A 241 16.80 8.81 8.15
CA ASN A 241 16.44 8.42 6.78
C ASN A 241 15.84 7.00 6.69
N ARG A 242 15.82 6.22 7.77
CA ARG A 242 15.36 4.82 7.81
C ARG A 242 14.06 4.61 8.59
N ALA A 243 13.53 5.62 9.30
CA ALA A 243 12.21 5.48 9.92
C ALA A 243 11.15 5.30 8.84
N ARG A 244 10.28 4.29 9.03
CA ARG A 244 9.25 3.91 8.06
C ARG A 244 7.93 3.65 8.75
N ALA A 245 6.84 3.96 8.05
CA ALA A 245 5.50 3.63 8.50
C ALA A 245 5.33 2.10 8.59
N SER A 246 4.82 1.64 9.73
CA SER A 246 4.63 0.20 10.02
C SER A 246 3.17 -0.17 10.22
N PHE A 247 2.40 0.68 10.91
CA PHE A 247 0.98 0.45 11.18
C PHE A 247 0.16 1.68 10.85
N MET A 248 -1.03 1.46 10.30
CA MET A 248 -2.01 2.51 9.99
C MET A 248 -3.38 2.11 10.53
N SER A 249 -4.09 3.06 11.12
CA SER A 249 -5.43 2.85 11.64
C SER A 249 -6.32 4.06 11.36
N PRO A 250 -7.47 3.89 10.68
CA PRO A 250 -8.35 4.98 10.35
C PRO A 250 -9.38 5.18 11.47
N GLY A 251 -9.61 6.44 11.83
CA GLY A 251 -10.66 6.85 12.74
C GLY A 251 -12.02 6.95 12.03
N PRO A 252 -13.10 7.17 12.80
CA PRO A 252 -14.42 7.40 12.24
C PRO A 252 -14.48 8.71 11.45
N TRP A 253 -15.44 8.81 10.52
CA TRP A 253 -15.79 10.06 9.86
C TRP A 253 -16.65 10.92 10.78
N ILE A 254 -16.28 12.19 10.91
CA ILE A 254 -17.04 13.22 11.59
C ILE A 254 -17.60 14.15 10.52
N TYR A 255 -18.91 14.09 10.31
CA TYR A 255 -19.59 14.93 9.32
C TYR A 255 -19.62 16.39 9.79
N GLN A 256 -19.40 17.30 8.86
CA GLN A 256 -19.42 18.73 9.09
C GLN A 256 -20.28 19.43 8.03
N PRO A 257 -20.90 20.58 8.37
CA PRO A 257 -21.67 21.35 7.42
C PRO A 257 -20.78 21.82 6.26
N THR A 258 -21.26 21.65 5.04
CA THR A 258 -20.53 22.06 3.85
C THR A 258 -20.69 23.56 3.64
N LYS A 259 -19.59 24.29 3.43
CA LYS A 259 -19.59 25.72 3.09
C LYS A 259 -19.60 25.99 1.58
N GLU A 260 -19.46 24.95 0.76
CA GLU A 260 -19.43 25.05 -0.70
C GLU A 260 -20.84 24.95 -1.28
N ASN A 261 -21.22 25.87 -2.18
CA ASN A 261 -22.54 25.91 -2.82
C ASN A 261 -22.92 24.62 -3.59
N LYS A 262 -21.93 23.83 -4.04
CA LYS A 262 -22.13 22.53 -4.73
C LYS A 262 -21.80 21.31 -3.86
N GLY A 263 -21.42 21.53 -2.61
CA GLY A 263 -20.93 20.49 -1.72
C GLY A 263 -22.08 19.79 -1.00
N VAL A 264 -22.17 18.49 -1.20
CA VAL A 264 -23.27 17.64 -0.70
C VAL A 264 -23.04 17.29 0.76
N CYS A 265 -21.84 16.82 1.09
CA CYS A 265 -21.42 16.62 2.46
C CYS A 265 -19.91 16.79 2.58
N SER A 266 -19.46 17.21 3.76
CA SER A 266 -18.06 17.24 4.11
C SER A 266 -17.84 16.43 5.37
N ALA A 267 -16.72 15.70 5.45
CA ALA A 267 -16.39 14.88 6.60
C ALA A 267 -14.89 14.95 6.90
N ILE A 268 -14.58 14.93 8.19
CA ILE A 268 -13.23 14.87 8.71
C ILE A 268 -12.95 13.44 9.17
N GLY A 269 -11.83 12.88 8.75
CA GLY A 269 -11.34 11.59 9.24
C GLY A 269 -9.86 11.69 9.55
N ASN A 270 -9.43 11.04 10.63
CA ASN A 270 -8.01 11.01 11.00
C ASN A 270 -7.46 9.61 10.73
N VAL A 271 -6.24 9.53 10.20
CA VAL A 271 -5.50 8.28 10.08
C VAL A 271 -4.30 8.34 11.00
N ALA A 272 -4.25 7.45 11.98
CA ALA A 272 -3.14 7.30 12.90
C ALA A 272 -2.10 6.35 12.30
N ILE A 273 -0.82 6.70 12.44
CA ILE A 273 0.30 6.04 11.76
C ILE A 273 1.45 5.88 12.74
N THR A 274 2.00 4.67 12.83
CA THR A 274 3.25 4.45 13.57
C THR A 274 4.41 4.63 12.59
N LEU A 275 5.14 5.73 12.72
CA LEU A 275 6.33 6.04 11.93
C LEU A 275 7.57 5.78 12.79
N GLY A 276 8.29 4.69 12.51
CA GLY A 276 9.35 4.21 13.39
C GLY A 276 8.79 3.83 14.77
N VAL A 277 9.01 4.71 15.77
CA VAL A 277 8.50 4.56 17.14
C VAL A 277 7.54 5.68 17.56
N LYS A 278 7.21 6.60 16.65
CA LYS A 278 6.38 7.77 16.94
C LYS A 278 4.99 7.62 16.36
N LEU A 279 4.00 8.17 17.06
CA LEU A 279 2.67 8.36 16.50
C LEU A 279 2.69 9.60 15.61
N LYS A 280 2.18 9.43 14.40
CA LYS A 280 1.80 10.50 13.49
C LYS A 280 0.31 10.39 13.21
N MET A 281 -0.34 11.50 12.90
CA MET A 281 -1.73 11.48 12.49
C MET A 281 -1.91 12.44 11.32
N VAL A 282 -2.60 11.97 10.29
CA VAL A 282 -2.99 12.81 9.16
C VAL A 282 -4.49 13.05 9.25
N ARG A 283 -4.89 14.32 9.22
CA ARG A 283 -6.29 14.72 9.12
C ARG A 283 -6.65 14.83 7.64
N HIS A 284 -7.66 14.09 7.23
CA HIS A 284 -8.29 14.17 5.92
C HIS A 284 -9.61 14.94 6.05
N VAL A 285 -9.77 15.99 5.25
CA VAL A 285 -11.03 16.71 5.07
C VAL A 285 -11.54 16.38 3.68
N VAL A 286 -12.55 15.51 3.61
CA VAL A 286 -13.15 15.05 2.35
C VAL A 286 -14.45 15.81 2.11
N THR A 287 -14.56 16.46 0.97
CA THR A 287 -15.78 17.15 0.51
C THR A 287 -16.31 16.45 -0.73
N LEU A 288 -17.58 16.06 -0.70
CA LEU A 288 -18.28 15.48 -1.83
C LEU A 288 -19.00 16.58 -2.60
N ILE A 289 -18.75 16.63 -3.89
CA ILE A 289 -19.30 17.64 -4.81
C ILE A 289 -20.17 16.91 -5.83
N LEU A 290 -21.34 17.47 -6.14
CA LEU A 290 -22.21 16.93 -7.18
C LEU A 290 -21.53 17.07 -8.57
N ASP A 291 -21.42 15.96 -9.29
CA ASP A 291 -20.84 15.92 -10.63
C ASP A 291 -21.96 16.05 -11.68
N ASN A 292 -22.14 17.26 -12.22
CA ASN A 292 -23.21 17.56 -13.19
C ASN A 292 -22.83 17.23 -14.64
N ASP A 293 -21.57 16.90 -14.92
CA ASP A 293 -21.06 16.80 -16.30
C ASP A 293 -21.03 15.35 -16.84
N GLN A 294 -21.50 14.36 -16.06
CA GLN A 294 -21.55 12.95 -16.49
C GLN A 294 -22.95 12.35 -16.28
N THR A 295 -23.81 12.48 -17.30
CA THR A 295 -25.15 11.91 -17.34
C THR A 295 -25.20 10.37 -17.33
N ASP A 296 -24.05 9.68 -17.46
CA ASP A 296 -23.95 8.21 -17.60
C ASP A 296 -23.00 7.54 -16.59
N SER A 297 -22.48 8.30 -15.61
CA SER A 297 -21.62 7.76 -14.55
C SER A 297 -22.46 7.13 -13.45
N ALA A 298 -22.12 5.90 -13.06
CA ALA A 298 -22.68 5.23 -11.89
C ALA A 298 -22.37 5.92 -10.54
N VAL A 299 -21.55 6.99 -10.55
CA VAL A 299 -21.15 7.76 -9.37
C VAL A 299 -21.50 9.23 -9.59
N LYS A 300 -22.50 9.72 -8.84
CA LYS A 300 -23.00 11.10 -8.94
C LYS A 300 -22.11 12.15 -8.26
N TYR A 301 -21.12 11.73 -7.50
CA TYR A 301 -20.34 12.60 -6.63
C TYR A 301 -18.83 12.45 -6.87
N LYS A 302 -18.16 13.60 -6.98
CA LYS A 302 -16.70 13.68 -6.99
C LYS A 302 -16.21 14.01 -5.59
N ALA A 303 -15.20 13.26 -5.11
CA ALA A 303 -14.53 13.58 -3.86
C ALA A 303 -13.37 14.54 -4.11
N ARG A 304 -13.26 15.57 -3.28
CA ARG A 304 -12.05 16.37 -3.10
C ARG A 304 -11.55 16.15 -1.69
N CYS A 305 -10.24 15.97 -1.52
CA CYS A 305 -9.64 15.83 -0.20
C CYS A 305 -8.55 16.87 0.02
N VAL A 306 -8.57 17.49 1.20
CA VAL A 306 -7.45 18.27 1.72
C VAL A 306 -6.89 17.51 2.91
N SER A 307 -5.58 17.31 2.93
CA SER A 307 -4.91 16.50 3.95
C SER A 307 -3.78 17.27 4.58
N GLU A 308 -3.70 17.20 5.90
CA GLU A 308 -2.63 17.83 6.66
C GLU A 308 -2.17 16.93 7.80
N GLU A 309 -0.87 17.01 8.13
CA GLU A 309 -0.37 16.39 9.35
C GLU A 309 -0.99 17.12 10.54
N ASN A 310 -1.75 16.38 11.34
CA ASN A 310 -2.19 16.88 12.63
C ASN A 310 -0.99 16.82 13.58
N THR A 311 -0.80 17.84 14.40
CA THR A 311 0.25 17.86 15.45
C THR A 311 -0.37 18.10 16.84
N SER A 312 -1.70 18.22 16.90
CA SER A 312 -2.43 18.70 18.08
C SER A 312 -2.79 17.60 19.10
N TYR A 313 -2.43 16.34 18.87
CA TYR A 313 -2.76 15.19 19.76
C TYR A 313 -1.89 15.08 21.02
N GLY A 314 -1.27 16.19 21.44
CA GLY A 314 -0.62 16.33 22.74
C GLY A 314 0.80 15.77 22.77
N GLY A 315 1.75 16.60 23.22
CA GLY A 315 3.18 16.24 23.33
C GLY A 315 3.47 15.07 24.29
N LEU A 316 2.48 14.61 25.07
CA LEU A 316 2.60 13.47 26.00
C LEU A 316 2.99 12.17 25.29
N LEU A 317 2.51 11.94 24.07
CA LEU A 317 2.82 10.73 23.30
C LEU A 317 4.24 10.73 22.71
N ASN A 318 4.92 11.88 22.67
CA ASN A 318 6.30 11.95 22.20
C ASN A 318 7.28 11.24 23.13
N ASN A 319 6.91 11.00 24.39
CA ASN A 319 7.75 10.32 25.37
C ASN A 319 7.63 8.78 25.32
N TYR A 320 6.70 8.25 24.53
CA TYR A 320 6.47 6.81 24.43
C TYR A 320 7.04 6.25 23.13
N HIS A 321 7.49 4.99 23.19
CA HIS A 321 7.90 4.21 22.02
C HIS A 321 6.76 3.28 21.62
N LEU A 322 6.06 3.64 20.55
CA LEU A 322 4.92 2.86 20.06
C LEU A 322 5.42 1.78 19.11
N THR A 323 5.11 0.53 19.45
CA THR A 323 5.49 -0.66 18.68
C THR A 323 4.30 -1.61 18.60
N GLY A 324 3.32 -1.31 17.75
CA GLY A 324 2.16 -2.18 17.60
C GLY A 324 1.01 -1.59 16.81
N ALA A 325 -0.05 -2.39 16.68
CA ALA A 325 -1.27 -2.02 15.99
C ALA A 325 -2.03 -0.90 16.74
N LEU A 326 -2.51 0.07 15.98
CA LEU A 326 -3.23 1.23 16.49
C LEU A 326 -4.74 0.98 16.44
N HIS A 327 -5.46 1.36 17.50
CA HIS A 327 -6.90 1.24 17.58
C HIS A 327 -7.52 2.54 18.07
N TRP A 328 -8.61 2.94 17.45
CA TRP A 328 -9.37 4.13 17.84
C TRP A 328 -10.45 3.75 18.85
N ILE A 329 -10.53 4.51 19.94
CA ILE A 329 -11.64 4.45 20.89
C ILE A 329 -12.58 5.59 20.55
N HIS A 330 -13.83 5.27 20.23
CA HIS A 330 -14.86 6.26 19.94
C HIS A 330 -16.21 5.81 20.49
N THR A 331 -17.03 6.77 20.88
CA THR A 331 -18.42 6.54 21.23
C THR A 331 -19.27 6.71 19.98
N VAL A 332 -20.03 5.67 19.61
CA VAL A 332 -21.00 5.76 18.52
C VAL A 332 -22.23 6.47 19.07
N SER A 333 -22.38 7.76 18.75
CA SER A 333 -23.67 8.43 18.93
C SER A 333 -24.61 7.90 17.87
N LEU A 334 -25.60 7.09 18.27
CA LEU A 334 -26.72 6.72 17.41
C LEU A 334 -27.47 8.02 17.06
N HIS A 335 -27.44 8.41 15.79
CA HIS A 335 -28.35 9.39 15.21
C HIS A 335 -29.22 8.67 14.20
#